data_AF-A0A7S0GQ21-F1
#
_entry.id   AF-A0A7S0GQ21-F1
#
_cell.length_a   1.000
_cell.length_b   1.000
_cell.length_c   1.000
_cell.angle_alpha   90.00
_cell.angle_beta   90.00
_cell.angle_gamma   90.00
#
_symmetry.space_group_name_H-M   'P 1'
#
loop_
_entity.id
_entity.type
_entity.pdbx_description
1 polymer ?
#
loop_
_entity_poly.entity_id
_entity_poly.type
_entity_poly.pdbx_seq_one_letter_code
_entity_poly.pdbx_strand_id
1 'polypeptide(L)'
;FGRIERGFEGHNTEEPIGGGSKFSGLLMGGGPLGSQAQQAWYVVKRNGRHEPVMFDKITTRIRNLCEGKCGIGTLCKPLKGYPEYIDPIVVAQKVTQGVHPGVKTSDLDALASQTAAYMSTEHPGYSHLAARIAISNLQKQTCPTFSGTVKMLYEDAPEIAGKRTPYLSEDLYKLVMANAELIDSKIQHSRDFNFDYFGFKTLERAYLLKQRGEIVERPQYMFMRVALGIHGEDFDAAFETYDLMSSKAFLHASPTLFHAGTRTPQLSSCFLLPVKSDSIQGIYDTLKSCAAISKSAGGIGLSVQNIRAKGSYIRGTNGVSNGLVPMLRVFDATARYVDQGGGKRPGAIAVYFEPWHADVFELLDLRKNHGKEEMRARDLFYGLWIPDLFMKRVEANGNWSLMCPDECPGLPDTYGEEFEKLYERYEREGRARRTVRAQELWTAILDAQTETGTPYVLFKDAANRKSNQ
;
A
#
# COMPACT_ATOMS: atom_id res chain seq x y z
N PHE A 1 -4.69 40.00 -20.07
CA PHE A 1 -3.74 41.04 -19.61
C PHE A 1 -2.47 40.36 -19.10
N GLY A 2 -1.32 40.92 -19.47
CA GLY A 2 -0.03 40.25 -19.59
C GLY A 2 0.62 39.73 -18.32
N ARG A 3 1.50 38.72 -18.51
CA ARG A 3 2.47 38.23 -17.54
C ARG A 3 3.61 39.25 -17.38
N ILE A 4 3.90 39.62 -16.14
CA ILE A 4 5.11 40.34 -15.74
C ILE A 4 5.99 39.36 -14.98
N GLU A 5 7.19 39.12 -15.51
CA GLU A 5 8.30 38.49 -14.81
C GLU A 5 8.96 39.51 -13.86
N ARG A 6 9.35 39.06 -12.66
CA ARG A 6 10.30 39.79 -11.80
C ARG A 6 11.51 38.90 -11.54
N GLY A 7 12.68 39.42 -11.89
CA GLY A 7 13.97 38.89 -11.49
C GLY A 7 14.32 39.24 -10.03
N PHE A 8 15.33 38.55 -9.51
CA PHE A 8 16.12 39.01 -8.39
C PHE A 8 17.58 38.59 -8.61
N GLU A 9 18.45 39.56 -8.35
CA GLU A 9 19.90 39.58 -8.56
C GLU A 9 20.67 38.80 -7.49
N GLY A 10 21.88 38.36 -7.84
CA GLY A 10 22.89 37.84 -6.91
C GLY A 10 24.30 38.21 -7.39
N HIS A 11 25.04 38.88 -6.51
CA HIS A 11 26.30 39.60 -6.72
C HIS A 11 27.54 38.77 -7.12
N ASN A 12 28.41 39.40 -7.91
CA ASN A 12 29.81 39.05 -8.16
C ASN A 12 30.76 39.77 -7.18
N THR A 13 31.85 39.10 -6.78
CA THR A 13 33.16 39.72 -6.45
C THR A 13 34.32 38.73 -6.70
N GLU A 14 35.06 39.01 -7.79
CA GLU A 14 36.53 39.03 -8.05
C GLU A 14 37.54 38.06 -7.37
N GLU A 15 38.23 37.27 -8.23
CA GLU A 15 39.70 37.04 -8.50
C GLU A 15 40.79 37.04 -7.37
N PRO A 16 42.06 36.52 -7.56
CA PRO A 16 42.82 36.23 -8.81
C PRO A 16 43.82 35.01 -8.91
N ILE A 17 44.25 34.72 -10.16
CA ILE A 17 45.59 34.37 -10.71
C ILE A 17 46.38 33.10 -10.28
N GLY A 18 46.81 32.31 -11.29
CA GLY A 18 48.16 31.68 -11.28
C GLY A 18 48.43 30.42 -12.13
N GLY A 19 48.94 30.57 -13.37
CA GLY A 19 50.15 29.85 -13.84
C GLY A 19 50.07 28.55 -14.67
N GLY A 20 50.57 28.62 -15.93
CA GLY A 20 51.36 27.55 -16.57
C GLY A 20 50.71 26.81 -17.78
N SER A 21 50.90 27.25 -19.03
CA SER A 21 51.90 26.76 -20.04
C SER A 21 51.78 25.26 -20.40
N LYS A 22 51.76 24.77 -21.65
CA LYS A 22 52.07 25.25 -23.02
C LYS A 22 51.53 24.18 -24.00
N PHE A 23 51.00 24.61 -25.15
CA PHE A 23 50.73 23.76 -26.32
C PHE A 23 51.93 23.82 -27.29
N SER A 24 52.43 22.65 -27.71
CA SER A 24 53.27 22.39 -28.89
C SER A 24 53.14 20.88 -29.15
N GLY A 25 52.84 20.33 -30.32
CA GLY A 25 53.26 20.66 -31.67
C GLY A 25 54.01 19.44 -32.23
N LEU A 26 53.31 18.65 -33.06
CA LEU A 26 53.79 17.67 -34.06
C LEU A 26 54.71 16.50 -33.64
N LEU A 27 54.34 15.26 -34.02
CA LEU A 27 55.20 14.33 -34.78
C LEU A 27 54.42 13.10 -35.24
N MET A 28 54.51 12.81 -36.54
CA MET A 28 54.14 11.54 -37.14
C MET A 28 54.95 10.40 -36.53
N GLY A 29 54.29 9.30 -36.19
CA GLY A 29 54.93 8.03 -35.82
C GLY A 29 54.05 6.87 -36.27
N GLY A 30 54.41 6.23 -37.37
CA GLY A 30 53.88 4.94 -37.77
C GLY A 30 54.41 3.84 -36.84
N GLY A 31 53.49 3.06 -36.27
CA GLY A 31 53.73 1.89 -35.44
C GLY A 31 52.47 1.00 -35.44
N PRO A 32 52.60 -0.32 -35.33
CA PRO A 32 51.67 -1.28 -35.93
C PRO A 32 50.30 -1.26 -35.27
N LEU A 33 49.26 -1.52 -36.08
CA LEU A 33 47.90 -1.84 -35.68
C LEU A 33 47.90 -2.99 -34.66
N GLY A 34 48.02 -2.67 -33.38
CA GLY A 34 47.68 -3.55 -32.28
C GLY A 34 46.19 -3.79 -32.33
N SER A 35 45.80 -5.04 -32.57
CA SER A 35 44.42 -5.50 -32.53
C SER A 35 43.76 -5.09 -31.21
N GLN A 36 42.94 -4.04 -31.22
CA GLN A 36 41.90 -3.89 -30.23
C GLN A 36 40.95 -5.06 -30.47
N ALA A 37 41.07 -6.11 -29.66
CA ALA A 37 40.11 -7.19 -29.64
C ALA A 37 38.74 -6.56 -29.36
N GLN A 38 37.90 -6.48 -30.40
CA GLN A 38 36.50 -6.13 -30.29
C GLN A 38 35.93 -7.08 -29.25
N GLN A 39 35.58 -6.59 -28.05
CA GLN A 39 34.96 -7.42 -27.03
C GLN A 39 33.71 -8.06 -27.66
N ALA A 40 33.77 -9.37 -27.89
CA ALA A 40 32.65 -10.10 -28.48
C ALA A 40 31.43 -9.90 -27.58
N TRP A 41 30.29 -9.53 -28.17
CA TRP A 41 29.07 -9.27 -27.41
C TRP A 41 28.54 -10.60 -26.85
N TYR A 42 28.66 -10.81 -25.54
CA TYR A 42 28.21 -12.02 -24.85
C TYR A 42 27.21 -11.71 -23.72
N VAL A 43 26.33 -12.66 -23.46
CA VAL A 43 25.43 -12.69 -22.30
C VAL A 43 25.86 -13.75 -21.30
N VAL A 44 25.59 -13.52 -20.02
CA VAL A 44 25.79 -14.50 -18.95
C VAL A 44 24.47 -15.22 -18.67
N LYS A 45 24.43 -16.53 -18.92
CA LYS A 45 23.26 -17.37 -18.62
C LYS A 45 23.08 -17.54 -17.11
N ARG A 46 21.86 -17.91 -16.71
CA ARG A 46 21.52 -18.21 -15.31
C ARG A 46 22.41 -19.29 -14.67
N ASN A 47 22.98 -20.18 -15.46
CA ASN A 47 23.93 -21.21 -15.03
C ASN A 47 25.40 -20.75 -15.11
N GLY A 48 25.66 -19.46 -15.28
CA GLY A 48 27.01 -18.88 -15.37
C GLY A 48 27.70 -19.03 -16.73
N ARG A 49 27.14 -19.77 -17.69
CA ARG A 49 27.76 -19.94 -19.02
C ARG A 49 27.66 -18.66 -19.87
N HIS A 50 28.69 -18.39 -20.66
CA HIS A 50 28.69 -17.29 -21.63
C HIS A 50 28.15 -17.76 -22.98
N GLU A 51 27.28 -16.96 -23.60
CA GLU A 51 26.84 -17.18 -24.97
C GLU A 51 26.86 -15.88 -25.78
N PRO A 52 27.11 -15.93 -27.09
CA PRO A 52 27.01 -14.75 -27.94
C PRO A 52 25.59 -14.19 -27.95
N VAL A 53 25.47 -12.87 -27.95
CA VAL A 53 24.17 -12.19 -28.13
C VAL A 53 23.66 -12.51 -29.54
N MET A 54 22.48 -13.11 -29.63
CA MET A 54 21.82 -13.40 -30.91
C MET A 54 20.43 -12.78 -30.96
N PHE A 55 20.24 -11.87 -31.92
CA PHE A 55 18.95 -11.22 -32.17
C PHE A 55 17.83 -12.25 -32.37
N ASP A 56 18.08 -13.30 -33.14
CA ASP A 56 17.09 -14.35 -33.44
C ASP A 56 16.65 -15.10 -32.18
N LYS A 57 17.54 -15.32 -31.21
CA LYS A 57 17.19 -15.97 -29.94
C LYS A 57 16.27 -15.09 -29.10
N ILE A 58 16.51 -13.78 -29.06
CA ILE A 58 15.67 -12.80 -28.33
C ILE A 58 14.29 -12.74 -28.98
N THR A 59 14.26 -12.54 -30.30
CA THR A 59 13.02 -12.45 -31.08
C THR A 59 12.19 -13.73 -30.99
N THR A 60 12.81 -14.90 -31.17
CA THR A 60 12.12 -16.20 -31.07
C THR A 60 11.50 -16.39 -29.69
N ARG A 61 12.19 -15.96 -28.63
CA ARG A 61 11.64 -16.05 -27.28
C ARG A 61 10.41 -15.17 -27.10
N ILE A 62 10.47 -13.90 -27.53
CA ILE A 62 9.34 -12.98 -27.41
C ILE A 62 8.17 -13.50 -28.25
N ARG A 63 8.43 -13.97 -29.47
CA ARG A 63 7.43 -14.61 -30.34
C ARG A 63 6.73 -15.79 -29.68
N ASN A 64 7.49 -16.70 -29.06
CA ASN A 64 6.92 -17.84 -28.34
C ASN A 64 5.94 -17.39 -27.24
N LEU A 65 6.25 -16.32 -26.51
CA LEU A 65 5.35 -15.78 -25.49
C LEU A 65 4.08 -15.14 -26.08
N CYS A 66 4.17 -14.55 -27.27
CA CYS A 66 3.00 -14.08 -28.03
C CYS A 66 2.13 -15.25 -28.50
N GLU A 67 2.72 -16.32 -29.02
CA GLU A 67 2.03 -17.51 -29.53
C GLU A 67 1.41 -18.39 -28.43
N GLY A 68 1.71 -18.11 -27.17
CA GLY A 68 1.20 -18.90 -26.05
C GLY A 68 2.09 -20.08 -25.63
N LYS A 69 3.31 -20.18 -26.21
CA LYS A 69 4.37 -21.09 -25.77
C LYS A 69 5.10 -20.47 -24.57
N CYS A 70 4.36 -20.36 -23.48
CA CYS A 70 4.80 -19.81 -22.21
C CYS A 70 5.90 -20.70 -21.56
N GLY A 71 6.74 -20.13 -20.69
CA GLY A 71 7.97 -20.80 -20.20
C GLY A 71 7.74 -22.18 -19.55
N ILE A 72 8.80 -23.01 -19.52
CA ILE A 72 8.83 -24.33 -18.83
C ILE A 72 7.72 -25.28 -19.33
N GLY A 73 7.53 -25.39 -20.65
CA GLY A 73 6.53 -26.28 -21.24
C GLY A 73 5.07 -25.89 -20.97
N THR A 74 4.83 -24.73 -20.38
CA THR A 74 3.48 -24.25 -20.08
C THR A 74 2.83 -23.69 -21.33
N LEU A 75 1.67 -24.22 -21.71
CA LEU A 75 0.87 -23.64 -22.79
C LEU A 75 -0.19 -22.71 -22.20
N CYS A 76 -0.22 -21.49 -22.71
CA CYS A 76 -1.19 -20.45 -22.38
C CYS A 76 -1.91 -20.03 -23.68
N LYS A 77 -3.04 -19.34 -23.59
CA LYS A 77 -3.72 -18.85 -24.81
C LYS A 77 -2.81 -17.86 -25.56
N PRO A 78 -2.80 -17.85 -26.91
CA PRO A 78 -2.13 -16.81 -27.67
C PRO A 78 -2.53 -15.41 -27.21
N LEU A 79 -1.62 -14.46 -27.33
CA LEU A 79 -1.84 -13.08 -26.92
C LEU A 79 -2.90 -12.43 -27.81
N LYS A 80 -3.92 -11.83 -27.19
CA LYS A 80 -4.97 -11.13 -27.93
C LYS A 80 -4.37 -9.97 -28.72
N GLY A 81 -4.63 -9.91 -30.02
CA GLY A 81 -4.10 -8.89 -30.92
C GLY A 81 -2.73 -9.23 -31.54
N TYR A 82 -2.16 -10.42 -31.27
CA TYR A 82 -1.03 -10.94 -32.02
C TYR A 82 -1.52 -11.77 -33.22
N PRO A 83 -0.94 -11.62 -34.44
CA PRO A 83 0.17 -10.73 -34.81
C PRO A 83 -0.25 -9.32 -35.30
N GLU A 84 -1.54 -9.02 -35.38
CA GLU A 84 -2.06 -7.80 -36.03
C GLU A 84 -1.54 -6.48 -35.44
N TYR A 85 -1.41 -6.39 -34.11
CA TYR A 85 -1.03 -5.16 -33.39
C TYR A 85 0.25 -5.30 -32.57
N ILE A 86 0.82 -6.51 -32.49
CA ILE A 86 1.94 -6.82 -31.59
C ILE A 86 3.06 -7.43 -32.42
N ASP A 87 4.17 -6.71 -32.53
CA ASP A 87 5.33 -7.18 -33.26
C ASP A 87 6.50 -7.50 -32.30
N PRO A 88 6.85 -8.78 -32.10
CA PRO A 88 7.98 -9.18 -31.27
C PRO A 88 9.33 -8.71 -31.83
N ILE A 89 9.44 -8.45 -33.13
CA ILE A 89 10.66 -7.98 -33.79
C ILE A 89 10.98 -6.55 -33.34
N VAL A 90 9.97 -5.67 -33.30
CA VAL A 90 10.13 -4.28 -32.83
C VAL A 90 10.61 -4.24 -31.38
N VAL A 91 10.04 -5.08 -30.52
CA VAL A 91 10.50 -5.21 -29.13
C VAL A 91 11.95 -5.69 -29.09
N ALA A 92 12.30 -6.73 -29.84
CA ALA A 92 13.66 -7.26 -29.87
C ALA A 92 14.68 -6.22 -30.36
N GLN A 93 14.36 -5.42 -31.38
CA GLN A 93 15.20 -4.34 -31.89
C GLN A 93 15.50 -3.30 -30.82
N LYS A 94 14.46 -2.79 -30.15
CA LYS A 94 14.59 -1.83 -29.05
C LYS A 94 15.41 -2.39 -27.89
N VAL A 95 15.24 -3.68 -27.56
CA VAL A 95 16.01 -4.36 -26.50
C VAL A 95 17.48 -4.48 -26.87
N THR A 96 17.81 -4.85 -28.11
CA THR A 96 19.20 -5.02 -28.52
C THR A 96 20.03 -3.74 -28.47
N GLN A 97 19.41 -2.58 -28.59
CA GLN A 97 20.08 -1.28 -28.43
C GLN A 97 20.56 -1.03 -27.00
N GLY A 98 19.92 -1.65 -26.00
CA GLY A 98 20.28 -1.52 -24.58
C GLY A 98 21.17 -2.64 -24.04
N VAL A 99 21.66 -3.55 -24.91
CA VAL A 99 22.55 -4.64 -24.51
C VAL A 99 23.98 -4.13 -24.35
N HIS A 100 24.72 -4.69 -23.39
CA HIS A 100 26.16 -4.49 -23.25
C HIS A 100 26.86 -5.83 -23.01
N PRO A 101 28.18 -5.95 -23.27
CA PRO A 101 28.93 -7.16 -22.97
C PRO A 101 28.80 -7.56 -21.49
N GLY A 102 28.57 -8.85 -21.23
CA GLY A 102 28.44 -9.39 -19.88
C GLY A 102 27.06 -9.24 -19.23
N VAL A 103 26.06 -8.68 -19.93
CA VAL A 103 24.70 -8.59 -19.38
C VAL A 103 24.15 -9.97 -19.01
N LYS A 104 23.49 -10.09 -17.85
CA LYS A 104 22.85 -11.35 -17.46
C LYS A 104 21.57 -11.56 -18.24
N THR A 105 21.26 -12.81 -18.56
CA THR A 105 19.99 -13.16 -19.22
C THR A 105 18.74 -12.82 -18.39
N SER A 106 18.85 -12.72 -17.06
CA SER A 106 17.78 -12.21 -16.19
C SER A 106 17.49 -10.73 -16.42
N ASP A 107 18.54 -9.95 -16.62
CA ASP A 107 18.49 -8.50 -16.75
C ASP A 107 18.03 -8.12 -18.17
N LEU A 108 18.42 -8.92 -19.16
CA LEU A 108 17.90 -8.84 -20.52
C LEU A 108 16.37 -9.10 -20.58
N ASP A 109 15.88 -10.12 -19.87
CA ASP A 109 14.44 -10.39 -19.78
C ASP A 109 13.70 -9.24 -19.05
N ALA A 110 14.33 -8.64 -18.03
CA ALA A 110 13.78 -7.48 -17.33
C ALA A 110 13.69 -6.24 -18.25
N LEU A 111 14.76 -5.96 -19.02
CA LEU A 111 14.78 -4.89 -20.02
C LEU A 111 13.69 -5.13 -21.07
N ALA A 112 13.58 -6.34 -21.62
CA ALA A 112 12.56 -6.68 -22.61
C ALA A 112 11.13 -6.51 -22.08
N SER A 113 10.90 -6.87 -20.82
CA SER A 113 9.61 -6.64 -20.16
C SER A 113 9.31 -5.15 -20.01
N GLN A 114 10.27 -4.34 -19.58
CA GLN A 114 10.10 -2.88 -19.46
C GLN A 114 9.87 -2.22 -20.81
N THR A 115 10.65 -2.58 -21.84
CA THR A 115 10.48 -2.07 -23.21
C THR A 115 9.09 -2.38 -23.75
N ALA A 116 8.60 -3.62 -23.57
CA ALA A 116 7.25 -3.97 -23.94
C ALA A 116 6.21 -3.16 -23.12
N ALA A 117 6.45 -2.92 -21.82
CA ALA A 117 5.52 -2.13 -21.00
C ALA A 117 5.40 -0.69 -21.52
N TYR A 118 6.51 -0.06 -21.94
CA TYR A 118 6.49 1.27 -22.57
C TYR A 118 5.67 1.33 -23.86
N MET A 119 5.63 0.23 -24.62
CA MET A 119 4.84 0.12 -25.85
C MET A 119 3.34 -0.12 -25.60
N SER A 120 2.89 -0.15 -24.33
CA SER A 120 1.46 -0.22 -24.00
C SER A 120 0.68 1.01 -24.46
N THR A 121 1.37 2.13 -24.71
CA THR A 121 0.78 3.34 -25.32
C THR A 121 0.42 3.14 -26.79
N GLU A 122 1.08 2.21 -27.50
CA GLU A 122 0.80 1.86 -28.89
C GLU A 122 -0.39 0.88 -28.96
N HIS A 123 -0.37 -0.17 -28.13
CA HIS A 123 -1.48 -1.13 -28.02
C HIS A 123 -1.48 -1.83 -26.65
N PRO A 124 -2.64 -2.01 -25.98
CA PRO A 124 -2.71 -2.61 -24.64
C PRO A 124 -2.16 -4.05 -24.56
N GLY A 125 -2.13 -4.78 -25.68
CA GLY A 125 -1.55 -6.12 -25.75
C GLY A 125 -0.06 -6.17 -25.38
N TYR A 126 0.69 -5.08 -25.55
CA TYR A 126 2.09 -5.00 -25.11
C TYR A 126 2.24 -5.05 -23.58
N SER A 127 1.26 -4.57 -22.81
CA SER A 127 1.26 -4.71 -21.34
C SER A 127 1.18 -6.19 -20.93
N HIS A 128 0.36 -6.98 -21.62
CA HIS A 128 0.31 -8.42 -21.38
C HIS A 128 1.58 -9.13 -21.84
N LEU A 129 2.18 -8.74 -22.98
CA LEU A 129 3.47 -9.28 -23.40
C LEU A 129 4.56 -8.99 -22.36
N ALA A 130 4.62 -7.76 -21.86
CA ALA A 130 5.54 -7.34 -20.82
C ALA A 130 5.38 -8.21 -19.56
N ALA A 131 4.14 -8.46 -19.12
CA ALA A 131 3.84 -9.35 -18.01
C ALA A 131 4.34 -10.78 -18.29
N ARG A 132 4.03 -11.34 -19.46
CA ARG A 132 4.46 -12.70 -19.84
C ARG A 132 5.97 -12.87 -19.83
N ILE A 133 6.72 -11.85 -20.28
CA ILE A 133 8.18 -11.85 -20.22
C ILE A 133 8.66 -11.86 -18.76
N ALA A 134 8.12 -10.98 -17.91
CA ALA A 134 8.49 -10.89 -16.50
C ALA A 134 8.17 -12.18 -15.72
N ILE A 135 6.98 -12.73 -15.93
CA ILE A 135 6.52 -13.98 -15.32
C ILE A 135 7.38 -15.16 -15.79
N SER A 136 7.67 -15.23 -17.09
CA SER A 136 8.57 -16.26 -17.63
C SER A 136 9.97 -16.16 -17.02
N ASN A 137 10.45 -14.95 -16.73
CA ASN A 137 11.71 -14.74 -16.02
C ASN A 137 11.63 -15.25 -14.57
N LEU A 138 10.57 -14.87 -13.83
CA LEU A 138 10.34 -15.31 -12.45
C LEU A 138 10.24 -16.84 -12.34
N GLN A 139 9.49 -17.49 -13.23
CA GLN A 139 9.34 -18.95 -13.20
C GLN A 139 10.67 -19.68 -13.39
N LYS A 140 11.62 -19.11 -14.15
CA LYS A 140 12.97 -19.68 -14.32
C LYS A 140 13.88 -19.52 -13.10
N GLN A 141 13.48 -18.69 -12.14
CA GLN A 141 14.25 -18.38 -10.93
C GLN A 141 13.62 -18.96 -9.66
N THR A 142 12.42 -19.55 -9.76
CA THR A 142 11.63 -20.07 -8.65
C THR A 142 11.42 -21.57 -8.76
N CYS A 143 11.14 -22.24 -7.63
CA CYS A 143 10.90 -23.68 -7.60
C CYS A 143 9.75 -24.08 -8.55
N PRO A 144 9.90 -25.15 -9.34
CA PRO A 144 8.86 -25.61 -10.27
C PRO A 144 7.57 -26.13 -9.61
N THR A 145 7.62 -26.56 -8.34
CA THR A 145 6.46 -27.08 -7.59
C THR A 145 6.13 -26.19 -6.41
N PHE A 146 4.87 -26.19 -5.98
CA PHE A 146 4.43 -25.44 -4.81
C PHE A 146 4.93 -26.08 -3.52
N SER A 147 4.84 -27.41 -3.42
CA SER A 147 5.39 -28.16 -2.29
C SER A 147 6.88 -27.85 -2.09
N GLY A 148 7.67 -27.78 -3.17
CA GLY A 148 9.08 -27.42 -3.13
C GLY A 148 9.34 -26.00 -2.62
N THR A 149 8.53 -25.01 -3.06
CA THR A 149 8.58 -23.65 -2.51
C THR A 149 8.22 -23.61 -1.03
N VAL A 150 7.18 -24.35 -0.59
CA VAL A 150 6.77 -24.41 0.82
C VAL A 150 7.87 -25.04 1.68
N LYS A 151 8.48 -26.12 1.19
CA LYS A 151 9.62 -26.77 1.85
C LYS A 151 10.78 -25.79 2.04
N MET A 152 11.17 -25.05 0.99
CA MET A 152 12.23 -24.04 1.06
C MET A 152 11.91 -22.90 2.05
N LEU A 153 10.68 -22.39 2.01
CA LEU A 153 10.22 -21.30 2.89
C LEU A 153 10.14 -21.71 4.36
N TYR A 154 9.93 -23.00 4.61
CA TYR A 154 9.92 -23.57 5.95
C TYR A 154 11.31 -24.05 6.34
N GLU A 155 11.82 -25.14 5.77
CA GLU A 155 13.06 -25.84 6.16
C GLU A 155 14.30 -24.96 6.05
N ASP A 156 14.49 -24.28 4.90
CA ASP A 156 15.66 -23.44 4.64
C ASP A 156 15.51 -22.00 5.20
N ALA A 157 14.55 -21.80 6.10
CA ALA A 157 14.27 -20.52 6.72
C ALA A 157 15.52 -19.92 7.38
N PRO A 158 15.70 -18.60 7.29
CA PRO A 158 16.87 -17.94 7.86
C PRO A 158 16.95 -18.17 9.36
N GLU A 159 18.18 -18.39 9.82
CA GLU A 159 18.51 -18.41 11.23
C GLU A 159 18.96 -17.03 11.66
N ILE A 160 18.25 -16.44 12.61
CA ILE A 160 18.53 -15.10 13.13
C ILE A 160 18.80 -15.26 14.63
N ALA A 161 19.98 -14.86 15.09
CA ALA A 161 20.42 -14.98 16.48
C ALA A 161 20.25 -16.41 17.05
N GLY A 162 20.64 -17.43 16.29
CA GLY A 162 20.58 -18.84 16.73
C GLY A 162 19.19 -19.48 16.66
N LYS A 163 18.20 -18.79 16.10
CA LYS A 163 16.81 -19.28 16.01
C LYS A 163 16.34 -19.32 14.56
N ARG A 164 15.87 -20.49 14.11
CA ARG A 164 15.22 -20.64 12.80
C ARG A 164 13.90 -19.87 12.79
N THR A 165 13.72 -19.04 11.77
CA THR A 165 12.55 -18.14 11.66
C THR A 165 11.73 -18.45 10.40
N PRO A 166 11.02 -19.61 10.36
CA PRO A 166 10.16 -19.91 9.23
C PRO A 166 9.05 -18.88 9.13
N TYR A 167 8.71 -18.50 7.89
CA TYR A 167 7.63 -17.55 7.63
C TYR A 167 6.26 -18.23 7.66
N LEU A 168 6.18 -19.43 7.09
CA LEU A 168 4.98 -20.27 7.03
C LEU A 168 4.68 -20.91 8.39
N SER A 169 3.39 -21.17 8.66
CA SER A 169 2.99 -21.94 9.83
C SER A 169 3.41 -23.41 9.70
N GLU A 170 3.63 -24.06 10.85
CA GLU A 170 3.93 -25.48 10.89
C GLU A 170 2.77 -26.32 10.35
N ASP A 171 1.52 -25.92 10.65
CA ASP A 171 0.32 -26.62 10.21
C ASP A 171 0.19 -26.63 8.68
N LEU A 172 0.40 -25.46 8.03
CA LEU A 172 0.41 -25.40 6.56
C LEU A 172 1.53 -26.27 6.00
N TYR A 173 2.73 -26.19 6.57
CA TYR A 173 3.86 -27.00 6.11
C TYR A 173 3.54 -28.50 6.15
N LYS A 174 3.03 -29.01 7.30
CA LYS A 174 2.66 -30.43 7.45
C LYS A 174 1.55 -30.83 6.48
N LEU A 175 0.51 -30.02 6.35
CA LEU A 175 -0.60 -30.24 5.43
C LEU A 175 -0.11 -30.40 3.99
N VAL A 176 0.76 -29.49 3.54
CA VAL A 176 1.29 -29.49 2.18
C VAL A 176 2.24 -30.67 1.95
N MET A 177 3.13 -30.97 2.90
CA MET A 177 4.07 -32.09 2.75
C MET A 177 3.36 -33.45 2.71
N ALA A 178 2.30 -33.62 3.51
CA ALA A 178 1.51 -34.86 3.52
C ALA A 178 0.71 -35.08 2.23
N ASN A 179 0.39 -34.01 1.49
CA ASN A 179 -0.50 -34.05 0.32
C ASN A 179 0.13 -33.42 -0.94
N ALA A 180 1.47 -33.44 -1.03
CA ALA A 180 2.23 -32.69 -2.02
C ALA A 180 1.80 -32.98 -3.47
N GLU A 181 1.69 -34.25 -3.83
CA GLU A 181 1.30 -34.67 -5.20
C GLU A 181 -0.10 -34.16 -5.57
N LEU A 182 -1.06 -34.32 -4.65
CA LEU A 182 -2.44 -33.86 -4.87
C LEU A 182 -2.47 -32.35 -5.08
N ILE A 183 -1.87 -31.58 -4.17
CA ILE A 183 -1.90 -30.11 -4.22
C ILE A 183 -1.17 -29.59 -5.46
N ASP A 184 0.03 -30.08 -5.75
CA ASP A 184 0.81 -29.66 -6.92
C ASP A 184 0.05 -29.96 -8.23
N SER A 185 -0.67 -31.09 -8.31
CA SER A 185 -1.45 -31.46 -9.51
C SER A 185 -2.60 -30.49 -9.82
N LYS A 186 -3.10 -29.75 -8.83
CA LYS A 186 -4.21 -28.79 -8.99
C LYS A 186 -3.76 -27.42 -9.50
N ILE A 187 -2.47 -27.11 -9.44
CA ILE A 187 -1.95 -25.79 -9.76
C ILE A 187 -1.90 -25.55 -11.27
N GLN A 188 -2.58 -24.49 -11.72
CA GLN A 188 -2.66 -24.09 -13.11
C GLN A 188 -1.62 -23.01 -13.43
N HIS A 189 -0.36 -23.41 -13.66
CA HIS A 189 0.75 -22.48 -13.96
C HIS A 189 0.50 -21.55 -15.14
N SER A 190 -0.33 -21.97 -16.11
CA SER A 190 -0.71 -21.15 -17.26
C SER A 190 -1.45 -19.86 -16.86
N ARG A 191 -2.10 -19.84 -15.68
CA ARG A 191 -2.84 -18.67 -15.18
C ARG A 191 -1.93 -17.54 -14.70
N ASP A 192 -0.66 -17.80 -14.42
CA ASP A 192 0.30 -16.71 -14.17
C ASP A 192 0.36 -15.76 -15.37
N PHE A 193 0.21 -16.26 -16.59
CA PHE A 193 0.30 -15.46 -17.82
C PHE A 193 -0.96 -14.65 -18.16
N ASN A 194 -1.97 -14.66 -17.26
CA ASN A 194 -3.18 -13.86 -17.40
C ASN A 194 -3.04 -12.45 -16.81
N PHE A 195 -1.96 -12.13 -16.10
CA PHE A 195 -1.73 -10.78 -15.58
C PHE A 195 -1.34 -9.80 -16.69
N ASP A 196 -1.64 -8.52 -16.47
CA ASP A 196 -1.01 -7.41 -17.16
C ASP A 196 0.27 -6.99 -16.41
N TYR A 197 1.05 -6.06 -16.98
CA TYR A 197 2.36 -5.72 -16.42
C TYR A 197 2.25 -5.10 -15.03
N PHE A 198 1.34 -4.14 -14.85
CA PHE A 198 1.18 -3.42 -13.59
C PHE A 198 0.59 -4.30 -12.49
N GLY A 199 -0.36 -5.18 -12.82
CA GLY A 199 -0.88 -6.17 -11.89
C GLY A 199 0.22 -7.11 -11.40
N PHE A 200 1.05 -7.65 -12.30
CA PHE A 200 2.17 -8.51 -11.91
C PHE A 200 3.22 -7.77 -11.07
N LYS A 201 3.61 -6.54 -11.46
CA LYS A 201 4.58 -5.74 -10.70
C LYS A 201 4.08 -5.37 -9.30
N THR A 202 2.77 -5.20 -9.13
CA THR A 202 2.16 -5.01 -7.81
C THR A 202 2.37 -6.25 -6.93
N LEU A 203 2.14 -7.45 -7.47
CA LEU A 203 2.39 -8.71 -6.77
C LEU A 203 3.87 -8.88 -6.40
N GLU A 204 4.77 -8.65 -7.37
CA GLU A 204 6.23 -8.76 -7.21
C GLU A 204 6.77 -7.83 -6.11
N ARG A 205 6.23 -6.61 -6.03
CA ARG A 205 6.66 -5.61 -5.06
C ARG A 205 6.26 -5.97 -3.64
N ALA A 206 5.01 -6.39 -3.41
CA ALA A 206 4.43 -6.39 -2.07
C ALA A 206 3.88 -7.75 -1.59
N TYR A 207 3.42 -8.63 -2.49
CA TYR A 207 2.59 -9.79 -2.14
C TYR A 207 3.34 -11.12 -2.19
N LEU A 208 4.19 -11.33 -3.20
CA LEU A 208 4.93 -12.59 -3.34
C LEU A 208 5.99 -12.70 -2.24
N LEU A 209 6.03 -13.85 -1.57
CA LEU A 209 6.98 -14.08 -0.49
C LEU A 209 8.43 -14.06 -0.99
N LYS A 210 9.28 -13.45 -0.16
CA LYS A 210 10.72 -13.31 -0.40
C LYS A 210 11.50 -14.04 0.68
N GLN A 211 12.62 -14.64 0.30
CA GLN A 211 13.59 -15.24 1.21
C GLN A 211 14.97 -14.69 0.87
N ARG A 212 15.65 -14.10 1.86
CA ARG A 212 16.96 -13.44 1.67
C ARG A 212 16.94 -12.35 0.56
N GLY A 213 15.82 -11.64 0.44
CA GLY A 213 15.64 -10.55 -0.54
C GLY A 213 15.11 -11.00 -1.91
N GLU A 214 15.19 -12.29 -2.22
CA GLU A 214 14.77 -12.85 -3.52
C GLU A 214 13.35 -13.40 -3.46
N ILE A 215 12.60 -13.27 -4.55
CA ILE A 215 11.23 -13.77 -4.64
C ILE A 215 11.26 -15.28 -4.88
N VAL A 216 10.59 -16.03 -4.00
CA VAL A 216 10.54 -17.50 -4.07
C VAL A 216 9.14 -18.03 -4.42
N GLU A 217 8.12 -17.19 -4.29
CA GLU A 217 6.72 -17.54 -4.52
C GLU A 217 6.23 -17.04 -5.88
N ARG A 218 5.46 -17.88 -6.59
CA ARG A 218 4.77 -17.52 -7.85
C ARG A 218 3.34 -17.04 -7.55
N PRO A 219 2.68 -16.29 -8.46
CA PRO A 219 1.29 -15.86 -8.25
C PRO A 219 0.34 -17.02 -7.95
N GLN A 220 0.42 -18.14 -8.70
CA GLN A 220 -0.39 -19.32 -8.38
C GLN A 220 -0.12 -19.89 -6.98
N TYR A 221 1.13 -19.87 -6.53
CA TYR A 221 1.52 -20.40 -5.23
C TYR A 221 0.98 -19.55 -4.09
N MET A 222 0.98 -18.22 -4.28
CA MET A 222 0.34 -17.30 -3.34
C MET A 222 -1.15 -17.61 -3.22
N PHE A 223 -1.87 -17.81 -4.32
CA PHE A 223 -3.30 -18.17 -4.27
C PHE A 223 -3.54 -19.53 -3.61
N MET A 224 -2.72 -20.55 -3.91
CA MET A 224 -2.86 -21.87 -3.28
C MET A 224 -2.55 -21.80 -1.77
N ARG A 225 -1.49 -21.09 -1.37
CA ARG A 225 -1.17 -20.84 0.05
C ARG A 225 -2.33 -20.15 0.76
N VAL A 226 -2.94 -19.14 0.14
CA VAL A 226 -4.06 -18.42 0.74
C VAL A 226 -5.26 -19.35 0.92
N ALA A 227 -5.62 -20.12 -0.11
CA ALA A 227 -6.74 -21.04 -0.05
C ALA A 227 -6.55 -22.11 1.03
N LEU A 228 -5.39 -22.79 1.05
CA LEU A 228 -5.05 -23.76 2.08
C LEU A 228 -4.95 -23.12 3.48
N GLY A 229 -4.46 -21.89 3.56
CA GLY A 229 -4.39 -21.13 4.81
C GLY A 229 -5.75 -20.74 5.40
N ILE A 230 -6.81 -20.71 4.57
CA ILE A 230 -8.18 -20.43 4.99
C ILE A 230 -8.92 -21.75 5.32
N HIS A 231 -8.80 -22.75 4.45
CA HIS A 231 -9.63 -23.95 4.50
C HIS A 231 -8.97 -25.15 5.19
N GLY A 232 -7.65 -25.12 5.40
CA GLY A 232 -6.93 -26.23 6.04
C GLY A 232 -7.09 -27.55 5.27
N GLU A 233 -7.56 -28.59 5.95
CA GLU A 233 -7.76 -29.94 5.41
C GLU A 233 -9.00 -30.08 4.51
N ASP A 234 -9.88 -29.07 4.44
CA ASP A 234 -11.01 -29.05 3.51
C ASP A 234 -10.53 -28.72 2.08
N PHE A 235 -10.01 -29.74 1.40
CA PHE A 235 -9.41 -29.61 0.08
C PHE A 235 -10.41 -29.22 -1.01
N ASP A 236 -11.67 -29.65 -0.91
CA ASP A 236 -12.68 -29.29 -1.91
C ASP A 236 -12.92 -27.78 -1.89
N ALA A 237 -13.13 -27.20 -0.70
CA ALA A 237 -13.26 -25.75 -0.54
C ALA A 237 -11.96 -25.01 -0.87
N ALA A 238 -10.79 -25.55 -0.49
CA ALA A 238 -9.50 -24.95 -0.83
C ALA A 238 -9.28 -24.87 -2.35
N PHE A 239 -9.57 -25.95 -3.08
CA PHE A 239 -9.36 -25.98 -4.52
C PHE A 239 -10.39 -25.14 -5.28
N GLU A 240 -11.64 -25.07 -4.81
CA GLU A 240 -12.65 -24.14 -5.33
C GLU A 240 -12.20 -22.68 -5.15
N THR A 241 -11.79 -22.30 -3.93
CA THR A 241 -11.29 -20.95 -3.62
C THR A 241 -10.05 -20.61 -4.44
N TYR A 242 -9.11 -21.55 -4.61
CA TYR A 242 -7.96 -21.37 -5.49
C TYR A 242 -8.38 -21.14 -6.94
N ASP A 243 -9.33 -21.91 -7.47
CA ASP A 243 -9.80 -21.78 -8.84
C ASP A 243 -10.45 -20.41 -9.09
N LEU A 244 -11.33 -19.99 -8.18
CA LEU A 244 -12.02 -18.70 -8.24
C LEU A 244 -11.04 -17.52 -8.13
N MET A 245 -10.05 -17.58 -7.24
CA MET A 245 -9.03 -16.52 -7.14
C MET A 245 -8.10 -16.48 -8.35
N SER A 246 -7.58 -17.62 -8.78
CA SER A 246 -6.61 -17.68 -9.89
C SER A 246 -7.24 -17.42 -11.26
N SER A 247 -8.55 -17.64 -11.41
CA SER A 247 -9.36 -17.19 -12.55
C SER A 247 -9.79 -15.72 -12.44
N LYS A 248 -9.52 -15.06 -11.31
CA LYS A 248 -9.86 -13.66 -11.00
C LYS A 248 -11.36 -13.41 -10.86
N ALA A 249 -12.15 -14.41 -10.48
CA ALA A 249 -13.56 -14.25 -10.15
C ALA A 249 -13.75 -13.38 -8.89
N PHE A 250 -12.86 -13.53 -7.91
CA PHE A 250 -12.75 -12.65 -6.75
C PHE A 250 -11.31 -12.63 -6.21
N LEU A 251 -11.02 -11.72 -5.28
CA LEU A 251 -9.77 -11.71 -4.51
C LEU A 251 -10.08 -11.37 -3.04
N HIS A 252 -9.36 -12.02 -2.12
CA HIS A 252 -9.35 -11.59 -0.72
C HIS A 252 -8.60 -10.26 -0.53
N ALA A 253 -8.87 -9.60 0.59
CA ALA A 253 -8.21 -8.37 0.99
C ALA A 253 -6.70 -8.59 1.19
N SER A 254 -5.92 -7.49 1.16
CA SER A 254 -4.45 -7.57 1.19
C SER A 254 -3.88 -8.31 2.41
N PRO A 255 -4.36 -8.10 3.66
CA PRO A 255 -3.87 -8.84 4.82
C PRO A 255 -4.07 -10.35 4.68
N THR A 256 -5.20 -10.79 4.14
CA THR A 256 -5.42 -12.22 3.84
C THR A 256 -4.39 -12.75 2.86
N LEU A 257 -4.10 -12.03 1.77
CA LEU A 257 -3.08 -12.43 0.78
C LEU A 257 -1.66 -12.47 1.39
N PHE A 258 -1.34 -11.54 2.29
CA PHE A 258 -0.05 -11.46 2.96
C PHE A 258 0.15 -12.56 4.02
N HIS A 259 -0.89 -12.88 4.78
CA HIS A 259 -0.75 -13.58 6.06
C HIS A 259 -1.43 -14.95 6.14
N ALA A 260 -2.32 -15.30 5.22
CA ALA A 260 -2.89 -16.65 5.19
C ALA A 260 -1.78 -17.69 5.01
N GLY A 261 -1.82 -18.73 5.85
CA GLY A 261 -0.81 -19.79 5.88
C GLY A 261 0.53 -19.41 6.54
N THR A 262 0.63 -18.22 7.15
CA THR A 262 1.82 -17.76 7.87
C THR A 262 1.70 -18.00 9.37
N ARG A 263 2.81 -17.86 10.12
CA ARG A 263 2.82 -18.02 11.59
C ARG A 263 1.94 -17.03 12.35
N THR A 264 1.67 -15.86 11.78
CA THR A 264 0.84 -14.82 12.36
C THR A 264 -0.26 -14.45 11.35
N PRO A 265 -1.31 -15.27 11.22
CA PRO A 265 -2.34 -15.12 10.21
C PRO A 265 -3.33 -14.02 10.61
N GLN A 266 -2.88 -12.76 10.58
CA GLN A 266 -3.78 -11.62 10.69
C GLN A 266 -4.44 -11.43 9.32
N LEU A 267 -5.71 -11.81 9.21
CA LEU A 267 -6.43 -11.79 7.92
C LEU A 267 -7.36 -10.58 7.74
N SER A 268 -7.67 -9.86 8.81
CA SER A 268 -8.69 -8.79 8.84
C SER A 268 -8.08 -7.40 8.67
N SER A 269 -8.60 -6.60 7.74
CA SER A 269 -7.95 -5.32 7.39
C SER A 269 -8.33 -4.14 8.27
N CYS A 270 -9.55 -4.10 8.81
CA CYS A 270 -10.15 -2.88 9.36
C CYS A 270 -10.65 -3.13 10.78
N PHE A 271 -10.35 -2.19 11.66
CA PHE A 271 -10.75 -2.23 13.07
C PHE A 271 -11.40 -0.91 13.45
N LEU A 272 -12.49 -0.99 14.22
CA LEU A 272 -13.17 0.17 14.78
C LEU A 272 -12.99 0.14 16.29
N LEU A 273 -12.47 1.23 16.85
CA LEU A 273 -12.17 1.35 18.28
C LEU A 273 -12.77 2.64 18.82
N PRO A 274 -13.70 2.59 19.78
CA PRO A 274 -13.93 3.74 20.65
C PRO A 274 -12.75 3.87 21.62
N VAL A 275 -12.41 5.10 22.02
CA VAL A 275 -11.52 5.28 23.18
C VAL A 275 -12.21 4.67 24.40
N LYS A 276 -11.51 3.78 25.11
CA LYS A 276 -12.14 2.93 26.15
C LYS A 276 -12.81 3.71 27.28
N SER A 277 -12.20 4.80 27.72
CA SER A 277 -12.76 5.69 28.73
C SER A 277 -12.07 7.05 28.68
N ASP A 278 -12.77 8.06 29.17
CA ASP A 278 -12.24 9.42 29.38
C ASP A 278 -11.31 9.48 30.60
N SER A 279 -10.18 8.78 30.49
CA SER A 279 -9.12 8.68 31.49
C SER A 279 -7.78 8.43 30.81
N ILE A 280 -6.67 8.79 31.46
CA ILE A 280 -5.32 8.50 30.94
C ILE A 280 -5.15 7.00 30.68
N GLN A 281 -5.59 6.15 31.61
CA GLN A 281 -5.51 4.69 31.44
C GLN A 281 -6.29 4.23 30.20
N GLY A 282 -7.54 4.67 30.04
CA GLY A 282 -8.38 4.34 28.88
C GLY A 282 -7.78 4.81 27.55
N ILE A 283 -7.22 6.01 27.52
CA ILE A 283 -6.55 6.58 26.35
C ILE A 283 -5.31 5.75 25.98
N TYR A 284 -4.42 5.45 26.93
CA TYR A 284 -3.19 4.70 26.66
C TYR A 284 -3.44 3.22 26.36
N ASP A 285 -4.46 2.61 26.94
CA ASP A 285 -4.88 1.25 26.57
C ASP A 285 -5.43 1.19 25.14
N THR A 286 -6.14 2.24 24.72
CA THR A 286 -6.60 2.38 23.34
C THR A 286 -5.42 2.59 22.39
N LEU A 287 -4.46 3.44 22.75
CA LEU A 287 -3.23 3.66 21.99
C LEU A 287 -2.41 2.38 21.82
N LYS A 288 -2.24 1.60 22.90
CA LYS A 288 -1.58 0.28 22.87
C LYS A 288 -2.28 -0.66 21.89
N SER A 289 -3.61 -0.68 21.90
CA SER A 289 -4.41 -1.49 20.98
C SER A 289 -4.21 -1.05 19.53
N CYS A 290 -4.21 0.26 19.27
CA CYS A 290 -3.92 0.84 17.96
C CYS A 290 -2.52 0.44 17.46
N ALA A 291 -1.50 0.53 18.30
CA ALA A 291 -0.13 0.12 17.95
C ALA A 291 -0.06 -1.38 17.60
N ALA A 292 -0.71 -2.25 18.38
CA ALA A 292 -0.74 -3.68 18.11
C ALA A 292 -1.44 -4.04 16.78
N ILE A 293 -2.53 -3.35 16.47
CA ILE A 293 -3.27 -3.51 15.21
C ILE A 293 -2.43 -2.99 14.02
N SER A 294 -1.86 -1.79 14.13
CA SER A 294 -1.05 -1.19 13.06
C SER A 294 0.19 -2.04 12.73
N LYS A 295 0.85 -2.61 13.76
CA LYS A 295 1.97 -3.55 13.58
C LYS A 295 1.64 -4.69 12.61
N SER A 296 0.38 -5.14 12.63
CA SER A 296 -0.11 -6.27 11.82
C SER A 296 -0.85 -5.82 10.56
N ALA A 297 -0.57 -4.61 10.07
CA ALA A 297 -1.16 -4.01 8.87
C ALA A 297 -2.69 -3.80 8.90
N GLY A 298 -3.27 -3.64 10.09
CA GLY A 298 -4.66 -3.22 10.25
C GLY A 298 -4.82 -1.70 10.16
N GLY A 299 -5.80 -1.24 9.39
CA GLY A 299 -6.29 0.14 9.42
C GLY A 299 -7.29 0.35 10.56
N ILE A 300 -7.30 1.54 11.17
CA ILE A 300 -8.05 1.82 12.38
C ILE A 300 -9.01 3.00 12.16
N GLY A 301 -10.29 2.82 12.49
CA GLY A 301 -11.23 3.90 12.76
C GLY A 301 -11.31 4.13 14.26
N LEU A 302 -10.89 5.30 14.74
CA LEU A 302 -10.83 5.66 16.15
C LEU A 302 -11.93 6.69 16.48
N SER A 303 -12.91 6.30 17.29
CA SER A 303 -13.95 7.20 17.79
C SER A 303 -13.48 7.90 19.06
N VAL A 304 -13.45 9.23 19.06
CA VAL A 304 -12.93 10.06 20.18
C VAL A 304 -13.98 10.96 20.84
N GLN A 305 -15.23 10.92 20.41
CA GLN A 305 -16.28 11.84 20.90
C GLN A 305 -16.62 11.72 22.40
N ASN A 306 -16.13 10.68 23.08
CA ASN A 306 -16.32 10.49 24.52
C ASN A 306 -15.23 11.13 25.38
N ILE A 307 -14.18 11.71 24.79
CA ILE A 307 -13.09 12.37 25.52
C ILE A 307 -13.43 13.82 25.82
N ARG A 308 -13.17 14.27 27.06
CA ARG A 308 -13.49 15.63 27.49
C ARG A 308 -12.75 16.71 26.68
N ALA A 309 -13.44 17.79 26.37
CA ALA A 309 -12.91 18.92 25.63
C ALA A 309 -11.88 19.75 26.42
N LYS A 310 -11.14 20.63 25.72
CA LYS A 310 -10.22 21.58 26.33
C LYS A 310 -10.93 22.49 27.33
N GLY A 311 -10.32 22.74 28.48
CA GLY A 311 -10.92 23.56 29.54
C GLY A 311 -11.76 22.78 30.56
N SER A 312 -11.95 21.47 30.36
CA SER A 312 -12.75 20.64 31.28
C SER A 312 -12.01 20.32 32.57
N TYR A 313 -12.72 20.33 33.69
CA TYR A 313 -12.15 20.02 34.99
C TYR A 313 -11.69 18.55 35.10
N ILE A 314 -10.57 18.31 35.80
CA ILE A 314 -10.04 16.97 36.08
C ILE A 314 -10.10 16.74 37.59
N ARG A 315 -11.13 16.01 38.04
CA ARG A 315 -11.43 15.78 39.47
C ARG A 315 -10.25 15.18 40.25
N GLY A 316 -9.46 14.30 39.63
CA GLY A 316 -8.36 13.60 40.32
C GLY A 316 -7.09 14.43 40.53
N THR A 317 -6.80 15.39 39.64
CA THR A 317 -5.55 16.18 39.68
C THR A 317 -5.79 17.65 39.99
N ASN A 318 -7.05 18.06 40.18
CA ASN A 318 -7.47 19.45 40.33
C ASN A 318 -6.99 20.36 39.17
N GLY A 319 -6.77 19.75 38.00
CA GLY A 319 -6.26 20.42 36.80
C GLY A 319 -7.36 20.64 35.76
N VAL A 320 -6.94 21.16 34.61
CA VAL A 320 -7.79 21.44 33.46
C VAL A 320 -7.32 20.62 32.25
N SER A 321 -8.26 20.03 31.51
CA SER A 321 -7.97 19.25 30.30
C SER A 321 -7.42 20.12 29.18
N ASN A 322 -6.43 19.60 28.48
CA ASN A 322 -5.89 20.23 27.26
C ASN A 322 -6.70 19.87 26.00
N GLY A 323 -7.73 19.03 26.13
CA GLY A 323 -8.61 18.63 25.03
C GLY A 323 -8.03 17.58 24.09
N LEU A 324 -8.69 17.40 22.95
CA LEU A 324 -8.38 16.35 21.98
C LEU A 324 -7.06 16.56 21.23
N VAL A 325 -6.67 17.82 20.95
CA VAL A 325 -5.50 18.11 20.09
C VAL A 325 -4.21 17.48 20.62
N PRO A 326 -3.80 17.67 21.89
CA PRO A 326 -2.57 17.05 22.40
C PRO A 326 -2.66 15.52 22.47
N MET A 327 -3.84 14.97 22.77
CA MET A 327 -4.07 13.52 22.75
C MET A 327 -3.82 12.96 21.34
N LEU A 328 -4.43 13.57 20.32
CA LEU A 328 -4.32 13.12 18.95
C LEU A 328 -2.89 13.24 18.40
N ARG A 329 -2.08 14.19 18.89
CA ARG A 329 -0.64 14.23 18.55
C ARG A 329 0.13 13.01 19.03
N VAL A 330 -0.27 12.38 20.13
CA VAL A 330 0.33 11.12 20.59
C VAL A 330 -0.06 9.96 19.65
N PHE A 331 -1.32 9.94 19.19
CA PHE A 331 -1.77 8.97 18.19
C PHE A 331 -1.07 9.17 16.83
N ASP A 332 -0.88 10.42 16.41
CA ASP A 332 -0.16 10.80 15.18
C ASP A 332 1.29 10.30 15.20
N ALA A 333 2.03 10.60 16.28
CA ALA A 333 3.38 10.11 16.47
C ALA A 333 3.44 8.57 16.48
N THR A 334 2.43 7.91 17.05
CA THR A 334 2.34 6.44 17.08
C THR A 334 2.07 5.86 15.70
N ALA A 335 1.19 6.49 14.91
CA ALA A 335 0.90 6.07 13.54
C ALA A 335 2.15 6.16 12.64
N ARG A 336 2.98 7.19 12.85
CA ARG A 336 4.28 7.33 12.17
C ARG A 336 5.33 6.31 12.63
N TYR A 337 5.37 6.02 13.93
CA TYR A 337 6.34 5.08 14.50
C TYR A 337 6.07 3.63 14.11
N VAL A 338 4.80 3.21 14.16
CA VAL A 338 4.38 1.84 13.86
C VAL A 338 3.89 1.76 12.41
N ASP A 339 4.84 1.78 11.47
CA ASP A 339 4.54 1.50 10.07
C ASP A 339 4.08 0.04 9.88
N GLN A 340 3.19 -0.18 8.93
CA GLN A 340 2.56 -1.48 8.75
C GLN A 340 3.53 -2.45 8.09
N GLY A 341 3.85 -3.54 8.81
CA GLY A 341 4.53 -4.70 8.25
C GLY A 341 5.99 -4.48 7.82
N GLY A 342 6.71 -3.55 8.45
CA GLY A 342 8.13 -3.28 8.18
C GLY A 342 8.35 -2.47 6.91
N GLY A 343 7.62 -1.35 6.79
CA GLY A 343 7.70 -0.44 5.64
C GLY A 343 6.86 -0.85 4.43
N LYS A 344 5.98 -1.86 4.57
CA LYS A 344 5.11 -2.29 3.46
C LYS A 344 4.02 -1.26 3.18
N ARG A 345 3.45 -0.62 4.22
CA ARG A 345 2.46 0.46 4.11
C ARG A 345 2.59 1.44 5.30
N PRO A 346 2.30 2.74 5.13
CA PRO A 346 2.15 3.66 6.25
C PRO A 346 1.00 3.21 7.18
N GLY A 347 1.16 3.40 8.49
CA GLY A 347 0.05 3.28 9.45
C GLY A 347 -1.07 4.27 9.10
N ALA A 348 -2.32 3.84 9.16
CA ALA A 348 -3.47 4.68 8.85
C ALA A 348 -4.51 4.60 9.96
N ILE A 349 -4.72 5.73 10.64
CA ILE A 349 -5.75 5.93 11.66
C ILE A 349 -6.68 7.04 11.20
N ALA A 350 -7.98 6.74 11.09
CA ALA A 350 -9.04 7.70 10.84
C ALA A 350 -9.76 8.02 12.15
N VAL A 351 -9.68 9.27 12.60
CA VAL A 351 -10.29 9.77 13.83
C VAL A 351 -11.69 10.28 13.54
N TYR A 352 -12.68 9.76 14.25
CA TYR A 352 -14.08 10.13 14.15
C TYR A 352 -14.52 10.93 15.37
N PHE A 353 -15.24 12.02 15.10
CA PHE A 353 -15.82 12.90 16.12
C PHE A 353 -17.15 13.48 15.64
N GLU A 354 -18.02 13.85 16.58
CA GLU A 354 -19.32 14.45 16.28
C GLU A 354 -19.23 15.99 16.26
N PRO A 355 -20.02 16.68 15.40
CA PRO A 355 -19.90 18.13 15.20
C PRO A 355 -20.34 18.98 16.41
N TRP A 356 -20.96 18.40 17.43
CA TRP A 356 -21.26 19.10 18.69
C TRP A 356 -20.06 19.16 19.63
N HIS A 357 -18.98 18.42 19.39
CA HIS A 357 -17.85 18.38 20.31
C HIS A 357 -17.18 19.77 20.45
N ALA A 358 -16.89 20.20 21.67
CA ALA A 358 -16.38 21.57 21.89
C ALA A 358 -15.03 21.90 21.26
N ASP A 359 -14.20 20.89 20.98
CA ASP A 359 -12.93 21.05 20.24
C ASP A 359 -13.10 20.93 18.70
N VAL A 360 -14.32 20.91 18.15
CA VAL A 360 -14.57 20.60 16.72
C VAL A 360 -13.80 21.51 15.75
N PHE A 361 -13.70 22.81 16.02
CA PHE A 361 -13.01 23.75 15.14
C PHE A 361 -11.51 23.45 15.08
N GLU A 362 -10.89 23.19 16.23
CA GLU A 362 -9.48 22.80 16.31
C GLU A 362 -9.22 21.46 15.62
N LEU A 363 -10.16 20.50 15.71
CA LEU A 363 -10.05 19.22 15.02
C LEU A 363 -10.06 19.38 13.49
N LEU A 364 -10.87 20.29 12.95
CA LEU A 364 -10.93 20.59 11.51
C LEU A 364 -9.61 21.18 10.98
N ASP A 365 -8.83 21.82 11.83
CA ASP A 365 -7.55 22.43 11.46
C ASP A 365 -6.35 21.47 11.55
N LEU A 366 -6.49 20.28 12.16
CA LEU A 366 -5.35 19.40 12.50
C LEU A 366 -4.52 18.95 11.29
N ARG A 367 -5.15 18.82 10.11
CA ARG A 367 -4.49 18.39 8.87
C ARG A 367 -4.05 19.56 7.97
N LYS A 368 -4.38 20.81 8.31
CA LYS A 368 -4.01 21.97 7.47
C LYS A 368 -2.49 22.12 7.40
N ASN A 369 -2.00 22.56 6.24
CA ASN A 369 -0.55 22.70 6.01
C ASN A 369 0.03 23.91 6.74
N HIS A 370 -0.73 25.01 6.82
CA HIS A 370 -0.35 26.23 7.53
C HIS A 370 -0.75 26.18 9.01
N GLY A 371 -0.27 27.14 9.80
CA GLY A 371 -0.54 27.30 11.24
C GLY A 371 0.53 26.69 12.15
N LYS A 372 0.23 26.61 13.45
CA LYS A 372 1.18 26.21 14.49
C LYS A 372 1.37 24.69 14.50
N GLU A 373 2.62 24.23 14.43
CA GLU A 373 2.94 22.80 14.34
C GLU A 373 2.49 22.00 15.58
N GLU A 374 2.52 22.64 16.75
CA GLU A 374 2.04 22.04 17.99
C GLU A 374 0.52 21.78 18.02
N MET A 375 -0.21 22.30 17.03
CA MET A 375 -1.65 22.12 16.81
C MET A 375 -1.93 21.30 15.54
N ARG A 376 -1.01 20.43 15.12
CA ARG A 376 -1.14 19.62 13.90
C ARG A 376 -0.90 18.13 14.18
N ALA A 377 -1.59 17.31 13.42
CA ALA A 377 -1.49 15.85 13.42
C ALA A 377 -1.84 15.34 12.00
N ARG A 378 -0.87 15.46 11.09
CA ARG A 378 -1.11 15.31 9.64
C ARG A 378 -1.06 13.86 9.15
N ASP A 379 -0.49 12.95 9.94
CA ASP A 379 -0.44 11.52 9.62
C ASP A 379 -1.78 10.83 9.95
N LEU A 380 -2.64 11.49 10.73
CA LEU A 380 -4.01 11.07 10.98
C LEU A 380 -4.98 11.54 9.88
N PHE A 381 -6.02 10.75 9.66
CA PHE A 381 -7.19 11.12 8.87
C PHE A 381 -8.33 11.51 9.81
N TYR A 382 -9.26 12.32 9.31
CA TYR A 382 -10.36 12.84 10.12
C TYR A 382 -11.70 12.54 9.44
N GLY A 383 -12.71 12.23 10.25
CA GLY A 383 -14.07 11.96 9.80
C GLY A 383 -15.09 12.55 10.78
N LEU A 384 -16.15 13.15 10.23
CA LEU A 384 -17.29 13.62 10.98
C LEU A 384 -18.35 12.54 11.07
N TRP A 385 -18.86 12.33 12.27
CA TRP A 385 -20.02 11.48 12.56
C TRP A 385 -21.22 12.39 12.85
N ILE A 386 -21.93 12.78 11.79
CA ILE A 386 -22.90 13.87 11.79
C ILE A 386 -24.30 13.37 12.17
N PRO A 387 -24.93 13.87 13.24
CA PRO A 387 -26.36 13.65 13.49
C PRO A 387 -27.22 14.44 12.51
N ASP A 388 -28.39 13.92 12.14
CA ASP A 388 -29.38 14.54 11.25
C ASP A 388 -29.74 15.95 11.77
N LEU A 389 -29.80 16.13 13.10
CA LEU A 389 -30.08 17.43 13.75
C LEU A 389 -29.12 18.53 13.31
N PHE A 390 -27.83 18.24 13.18
CA PHE A 390 -26.87 19.25 12.74
C PHE A 390 -27.22 19.74 11.33
N MET A 391 -27.54 18.83 10.41
CA MET A 391 -27.93 19.17 9.05
C MET A 391 -29.24 19.96 9.00
N LYS A 392 -30.25 19.57 9.82
CA LYS A 392 -31.50 20.34 9.99
C LYS A 392 -31.20 21.78 10.45
N ARG A 393 -30.27 21.96 11.39
CA ARG A 393 -29.87 23.28 11.90
C ARG A 393 -29.08 24.08 10.85
N VAL A 394 -28.27 23.45 10.01
CA VAL A 394 -27.58 24.13 8.89
C VAL A 394 -28.59 24.65 7.87
N GLU A 395 -29.54 23.81 7.45
CA GLU A 395 -30.58 24.15 6.47
C GLU A 395 -31.48 25.28 6.98
N ALA A 396 -31.96 25.18 8.23
CA ALA A 396 -32.82 26.18 8.85
C ALA A 396 -32.09 27.46 9.26
N ASN A 397 -30.77 27.56 9.02
CA ASN A 397 -29.93 28.65 9.52
C ASN A 397 -30.14 28.83 11.04
N GLY A 398 -30.05 27.75 11.79
CA GLY A 398 -30.20 27.69 13.23
C GLY A 398 -28.89 27.89 13.98
N ASN A 399 -29.00 27.90 15.31
CA ASN A 399 -27.84 27.87 16.19
C ASN A 399 -27.40 26.41 16.45
N TRP A 400 -26.12 26.25 16.76
CA TRP A 400 -25.51 24.97 17.12
C TRP A 400 -24.67 25.14 18.39
N SER A 401 -24.95 24.31 19.39
CA SER A 401 -24.29 24.32 20.68
C SER A 401 -23.14 23.30 20.74
N LEU A 402 -21.97 23.80 21.08
CA LEU A 402 -20.77 23.01 21.29
C LEU A 402 -20.69 22.59 22.75
N MET A 403 -20.51 21.30 23.00
CA MET A 403 -20.63 20.65 24.31
C MET A 403 -19.40 19.80 24.63
N CYS A 404 -19.10 19.63 25.92
CA CYS A 404 -18.11 18.69 26.40
C CYS A 404 -18.81 17.39 26.85
N PRO A 405 -18.34 16.19 26.46
CA PRO A 405 -19.00 14.93 26.84
C PRO A 405 -19.01 14.65 28.36
N ASP A 406 -18.02 15.14 29.13
CA ASP A 406 -18.05 15.04 30.62
C ASP A 406 -19.17 15.90 31.21
N GLU A 407 -19.48 17.02 30.56
CA GLU A 407 -20.56 17.92 30.93
C GLU A 407 -21.89 17.61 30.25
N CYS A 408 -21.94 16.73 29.25
CA CYS A 408 -23.14 16.37 28.48
C CYS A 408 -23.07 14.87 28.12
N PRO A 409 -23.11 13.97 29.12
CA PRO A 409 -22.90 12.55 28.91
C PRO A 409 -24.04 11.90 28.11
N GLY A 410 -23.75 10.79 27.42
CA GLY A 410 -24.75 10.01 26.67
C GLY A 410 -25.06 10.51 25.27
N LEU A 411 -24.54 11.67 24.84
CA LEU A 411 -24.66 12.12 23.44
C LEU A 411 -24.04 11.13 22.43
N PRO A 412 -22.84 10.56 22.68
CA PRO A 412 -22.27 9.53 21.79
C PRO A 412 -23.11 8.25 21.69
N ASP A 413 -23.84 7.92 22.76
CA ASP A 413 -24.53 6.64 22.93
C ASP A 413 -25.99 6.66 22.42
N THR A 414 -26.47 7.82 21.98
CA THR A 414 -27.85 8.03 21.49
C THR A 414 -27.84 8.49 20.04
N TYR A 415 -28.89 8.20 19.28
CA TYR A 415 -29.07 8.64 17.89
C TYR A 415 -30.55 8.97 17.59
N GLY A 416 -30.83 9.59 16.46
CA GLY A 416 -32.18 9.94 16.03
C GLY A 416 -32.93 10.81 17.03
N GLU A 417 -34.21 10.52 17.28
CA GLU A 417 -35.04 11.32 18.19
C GLU A 417 -34.53 11.36 19.63
N GLU A 418 -33.89 10.29 20.10
CA GLU A 418 -33.35 10.23 21.46
C GLU A 418 -32.18 11.21 21.62
N PHE A 419 -31.28 11.25 20.62
CA PHE A 419 -30.21 12.23 20.55
C PHE A 419 -30.76 13.65 20.48
N GLU A 420 -31.77 13.91 19.63
CA GLU A 420 -32.38 15.23 19.49
C GLU A 420 -32.94 15.74 20.83
N LYS A 421 -33.74 14.92 21.50
CA LYS A 421 -34.32 15.26 22.81
C LYS A 421 -33.26 15.52 23.88
N LEU A 422 -32.20 14.70 23.91
CA LEU A 422 -31.11 14.83 24.87
C LEU A 422 -30.28 16.09 24.63
N TYR A 423 -29.92 16.34 23.38
CA TYR A 423 -29.14 17.49 22.96
C TYR A 423 -29.88 18.81 23.26
N GLU A 424 -31.15 18.92 22.87
CA GLU A 424 -31.96 20.11 23.12
C GLU A 424 -32.24 20.33 24.62
N ARG A 425 -32.31 19.25 25.42
CA ARG A 425 -32.37 19.38 26.88
C ARG A 425 -31.11 20.07 27.41
N TYR A 426 -29.92 19.65 26.98
CA TYR A 426 -28.66 20.27 27.39
C TYR A 426 -28.52 21.71 26.90
N GLU A 427 -29.06 22.05 25.73
CA GLU A 427 -29.19 23.45 25.28
C GLU A 427 -30.05 24.27 26.27
N ARG A 428 -31.22 23.77 26.68
CA ARG A 428 -32.11 24.45 27.65
C ARG A 428 -31.51 24.58 29.06
N GLU A 429 -30.71 23.59 29.48
CA GLU A 429 -29.98 23.62 30.75
C GLU A 429 -28.77 24.58 30.74
N GLY A 430 -28.44 25.20 29.61
CA GLY A 430 -27.32 26.13 29.49
C GLY A 430 -25.94 25.45 29.57
N ARG A 431 -25.85 24.16 29.18
CA ARG A 431 -24.61 23.35 29.26
C ARG A 431 -23.70 23.50 28.04
N ALA A 432 -24.10 24.32 27.07
CA ALA A 432 -23.27 24.64 25.92
C ALA A 432 -22.06 25.48 26.36
N ARG A 433 -20.85 25.06 25.96
CA ARG A 433 -19.63 25.84 26.18
C ARG A 433 -19.53 27.03 25.24
N ARG A 434 -20.02 26.85 24.02
CA ARG A 434 -20.07 27.87 22.98
C ARG A 434 -21.26 27.58 22.09
N THR A 435 -21.98 28.61 21.69
CA THR A 435 -23.03 28.49 20.67
C THR A 435 -22.60 29.27 19.44
N VAL A 436 -22.65 28.63 18.28
CA VAL A 436 -22.29 29.19 16.97
C VAL A 436 -23.48 29.12 16.02
N ARG A 437 -23.38 29.76 14.86
CA ARG A 437 -24.32 29.50 13.76
C ARG A 437 -23.99 28.13 13.18
N ALA A 438 -24.98 27.29 12.91
CA ALA A 438 -24.73 25.98 12.32
C ALA A 438 -23.99 26.10 10.97
N GLN A 439 -24.33 27.13 10.19
CA GLN A 439 -23.66 27.46 8.93
C GLN A 439 -22.20 27.93 9.11
N GLU A 440 -21.83 28.52 10.25
CA GLU A 440 -20.43 28.88 10.54
C GLU A 440 -19.57 27.62 10.65
N LEU A 441 -20.04 26.63 11.42
CA LEU A 441 -19.35 25.35 11.52
C LEU A 441 -19.36 24.60 10.18
N TRP A 442 -20.48 24.64 9.45
CA TRP A 442 -20.56 24.02 8.13
C TRP A 442 -19.55 24.60 7.14
N THR A 443 -19.41 25.93 7.08
CA THR A 443 -18.38 26.57 6.26
C THR A 443 -16.98 26.14 6.67
N ALA A 444 -16.68 26.07 7.97
CA ALA A 444 -15.37 25.60 8.44
C ALA A 444 -15.07 24.15 8.03
N ILE A 445 -16.10 23.28 7.99
CA ILE A 445 -15.98 21.91 7.48
C ILE A 445 -15.64 21.91 5.99
N LEU A 446 -16.34 22.72 5.18
CA LEU A 446 -16.11 22.84 3.74
C LEU A 446 -14.73 23.44 3.42
N ASP A 447 -14.27 24.41 4.21
CA ASP A 447 -12.94 25.00 4.06
C ASP A 447 -11.85 23.95 4.33
N ALA A 448 -11.98 23.17 5.41
CA ALA A 448 -11.05 22.09 5.71
C ALA A 448 -11.02 21.03 4.59
N GLN A 449 -12.18 20.68 4.03
CA GLN A 449 -12.28 19.77 2.88
C GLN A 449 -11.64 20.35 1.63
N THR A 450 -11.83 21.64 1.37
CA THR A 450 -11.23 22.33 0.22
C THR A 450 -9.70 22.35 0.32
N GLU A 451 -9.16 22.56 1.53
CA GLU A 451 -7.71 22.62 1.76
C GLU A 451 -7.04 21.25 1.81
N THR A 452 -7.71 20.23 2.36
CA THR A 452 -7.06 18.96 2.75
C THR A 452 -7.72 17.70 2.18
N GLY A 453 -8.89 17.81 1.56
CA GLY A 453 -9.73 16.69 1.14
C GLY A 453 -10.45 15.97 2.29
N THR A 454 -10.32 16.46 3.54
CA THR A 454 -10.89 15.88 4.76
C THR A 454 -11.45 16.99 5.66
N PRO A 455 -12.40 16.72 6.57
CA PRO A 455 -12.82 15.41 7.07
C PRO A 455 -13.74 14.63 6.11
N TYR A 456 -13.74 13.30 6.25
CA TYR A 456 -14.81 12.45 5.72
C TYR A 456 -16.15 12.84 6.35
N VAL A 457 -17.27 12.58 5.67
CA VAL A 457 -18.61 12.87 6.19
C VAL A 457 -19.41 11.58 6.24
N LEU A 458 -19.84 11.20 7.44
CA LEU A 458 -20.70 10.06 7.69
C LEU A 458 -21.92 10.52 8.50
N PHE A 459 -23.10 10.00 8.15
CA PHE A 459 -24.35 10.34 8.83
C PHE A 459 -24.67 9.32 9.90
N LYS A 460 -24.54 9.75 11.17
CA LYS A 460 -24.73 8.96 12.39
C LYS A 460 -26.08 8.26 12.40
N ASP A 461 -27.15 9.01 12.17
CA ASP A 461 -28.50 8.48 12.34
C ASP A 461 -28.86 7.52 11.22
N ALA A 462 -28.44 7.80 9.99
CA ALA A 462 -28.63 6.89 8.87
C ALA A 462 -27.89 5.56 9.08
N ALA A 463 -26.67 5.61 9.63
CA ALA A 463 -25.89 4.40 9.92
C ALA A 463 -26.51 3.57 11.03
N ASN A 464 -26.90 4.19 12.15
CA ASN A 464 -27.51 3.47 13.28
C ASN A 464 -28.91 2.93 12.94
N ARG A 465 -29.78 3.72 12.30
CA ARG A 465 -31.17 3.33 11.98
C ARG A 465 -31.26 2.17 10.99
N LYS A 466 -30.24 1.98 10.16
CA LYS A 466 -30.20 0.95 9.11
C LYS A 466 -29.15 -0.13 9.39
N SER A 467 -28.58 -0.14 10.59
CA SER A 467 -27.69 -1.21 11.05
C SER A 467 -28.53 -2.43 11.47
N ASN A 468 -28.05 -3.63 11.15
CA ASN A 468 -28.61 -4.88 11.66
C ASN A 468 -27.95 -5.33 12.99
N GLN A 469 -26.77 -4.80 13.31
CA GLN A 469 -26.22 -4.85 14.67
C GLN A 469 -27.00 -3.87 15.53
#